data_AF-A0A7K2WI02-F1
#
_entry.id   AF-A0A7K2WI02-F1
#
_cell.length_a   1.000
_cell.length_b   1.000
_cell.length_c   1.000
_cell.angle_alpha   90.00
_cell.angle_beta   90.00
_cell.angle_gamma   90.00
#
_symmetry.space_group_name_H-M   'P 1'
#
loop_
_entity.id
_entity.type
_entity.pdbx_description
1 polymer ?
#
loop_
_entity_poly.entity_id
_entity_poly.type
_entity_poly.pdbx_seq_one_letter_code
_entity_poly.pdbx_strand_id
1 'polypeptide(L)'
;MDGANGVDPARIHAVAVGLEAYPRHPGWSLAGASADALRFARWLRKGGVPGENIELLLAPVEGSLPELDAQADAADVTWRQVASRDQLMDAFTGGLDGRTGDALYVFWGSHGFLDHGDRRLLLCPDASLNDKRCIDATDLREHLARADLPGFSRQLFFFDACATFLEHLHQPAGPAVARFPRAPRREQEQFVLHAAARGQVAENDAERRAGVFSHVVNDWLEGHAVDLRPDLVRLVEHVKGRFAKLHAAGGPLQTPTSLYVRALDGSEEMLTPPAPRRAVAPGSRDQVALALRNTLTDAEHRRRCVDHVVAGCGVAGSLPRDSDETFAEVLLTVPRAMAALTEVVFPKDRGAADTFLSLARSQGAPGLLSPGEHVVLSALADGATPLPSVSVTAAAVRMATPMGGAWLPPTEGESYESCSAGQFMAAVHHLEERLGGLSVQHGGTPLVPAVVRFTEHMAAAAPPVLRAGLREWGDRVAERLG
;
A
#
# COMPACT_ATOMS: atom_id res chain seq x y z
N MET A 1 -3.88 -2.43 48.32
CA MET A 1 -3.47 -1.16 47.69
C MET A 1 -3.79 -1.31 46.23
N ASP A 2 -4.98 -0.82 45.87
CA ASP A 2 -5.53 -0.84 44.51
C ASP A 2 -4.81 0.15 43.60
N GLY A 3 -4.67 -0.23 42.33
CA GLY A 3 -4.54 0.69 41.21
C GLY A 3 -3.16 0.78 40.53
N ALA A 4 -2.99 0.03 39.43
CA ALA A 4 -2.31 0.50 38.20
C ALA A 4 -2.45 -0.54 37.07
N ASN A 5 -3.41 -0.35 36.17
CA ASN A 5 -3.51 -0.88 34.78
C ASN A 5 -2.75 -2.18 34.42
N GLY A 6 -3.33 -3.36 34.70
CA GLY A 6 -2.95 -4.61 34.05
C GLY A 6 -4.18 -5.29 33.44
N VAL A 7 -4.08 -5.87 32.24
CA VAL A 7 -5.17 -6.73 31.71
C VAL A 7 -5.24 -8.00 32.55
N ASP A 8 -6.44 -8.44 32.90
CA ASP A 8 -6.65 -9.81 33.36
C ASP A 8 -6.40 -10.78 32.20
N PRO A 9 -5.35 -11.63 32.24
CA PRO A 9 -5.05 -12.55 31.15
C PRO A 9 -6.21 -13.50 30.82
N ALA A 10 -7.10 -13.80 31.78
CA ALA A 10 -8.30 -14.61 31.54
C ALA A 10 -9.33 -13.93 30.64
N ARG A 11 -9.23 -12.61 30.42
CA ARG A 11 -10.08 -11.82 29.52
C ARG A 11 -9.42 -11.56 28.16
N ILE A 12 -8.27 -12.16 27.89
CA ILE A 12 -7.61 -12.11 26.58
C ILE A 12 -7.94 -13.39 25.84
N HIS A 13 -8.29 -13.25 24.56
CA HIS A 13 -8.42 -14.37 23.63
C HIS A 13 -7.51 -14.18 22.42
N ALA A 14 -7.15 -15.27 21.77
CA ALA A 14 -6.34 -15.22 20.57
C ALA A 14 -6.73 -16.30 19.55
N VAL A 15 -6.59 -15.96 18.27
CA VAL A 15 -6.58 -16.92 17.17
C VAL A 15 -5.25 -16.73 16.43
N ALA A 16 -4.36 -17.72 16.50
CA ALA A 16 -3.06 -17.70 15.85
C ALA A 16 -3.04 -18.73 14.73
N VAL A 17 -2.69 -18.31 13.52
CA VAL A 17 -2.73 -19.12 12.30
C VAL A 17 -1.34 -19.20 11.69
N GLY A 18 -0.87 -20.41 11.40
CA GLY A 18 0.40 -20.67 10.72
C GLY A 18 0.25 -21.69 9.61
N LEU A 19 0.38 -21.27 8.35
CA LEU A 19 0.11 -22.12 7.18
C LEU A 19 1.40 -22.38 6.38
N GLU A 20 1.84 -23.62 6.35
CA GLU A 20 3.09 -24.04 5.69
C GLU A 20 2.85 -25.09 4.60
N ALA A 21 1.91 -26.00 4.79
CA ALA A 21 1.60 -27.08 3.87
C ALA A 21 0.44 -26.68 2.94
N TYR A 22 0.68 -26.85 1.65
CA TYR A 22 -0.31 -26.64 0.59
C TYR A 22 -0.43 -27.94 -0.22
N PRO A 23 -1.20 -28.95 0.24
CA PRO A 23 -1.17 -30.30 -0.33
C PRO A 23 -1.56 -30.36 -1.82
N ARG A 24 -2.40 -29.42 -2.28
CA ARG A 24 -2.81 -29.32 -3.69
C ARG A 24 -1.79 -28.57 -4.56
N HIS A 25 -0.74 -28.01 -3.96
CA HIS A 25 0.41 -27.42 -4.65
C HIS A 25 1.67 -27.40 -3.74
N PRO A 26 2.37 -28.54 -3.56
CA PRO A 26 3.49 -28.65 -2.61
C PRO A 26 4.64 -27.67 -2.85
N GLY A 27 4.79 -27.15 -4.08
CA GLY A 27 5.76 -26.09 -4.39
C GLY A 27 5.48 -24.74 -3.71
N TRP A 28 4.32 -24.59 -3.04
CA TRP A 28 4.02 -23.45 -2.19
C TRP A 28 4.36 -23.69 -0.72
N SER A 29 4.99 -24.81 -0.38
CA SER A 29 5.33 -25.05 1.01
C SER A 29 6.26 -23.97 1.58
N LEU A 30 5.90 -23.47 2.76
CA LEU A 30 6.52 -22.31 3.39
C LEU A 30 6.87 -22.66 4.84
N ALA A 31 8.02 -23.28 5.06
CA ALA A 31 8.43 -23.63 6.42
C ALA A 31 8.70 -22.38 7.26
N GLY A 32 8.13 -22.33 8.47
CA GLY A 32 8.38 -21.31 9.49
C GLY A 32 7.10 -20.66 10.04
N ALA A 33 6.06 -20.55 9.22
CA ALA A 33 4.81 -19.88 9.64
C ALA A 33 4.12 -20.57 10.83
N SER A 34 4.20 -21.90 10.93
CA SER A 34 3.65 -22.64 12.09
C SER A 34 4.45 -22.39 13.35
N ALA A 35 5.78 -22.33 13.24
CA ALA A 35 6.66 -22.04 14.37
C ALA A 35 6.46 -20.60 14.88
N ASP A 36 6.26 -19.63 13.98
CA ASP A 36 5.97 -18.24 14.34
C ASP A 36 4.62 -18.08 15.06
N ALA A 37 3.58 -18.77 14.59
CA ALA A 37 2.27 -18.78 15.24
C ALA A 37 2.32 -19.43 16.63
N LEU A 38 3.04 -20.55 16.76
CA LEU A 38 3.27 -21.20 18.06
C LEU A 38 4.08 -20.30 19.01
N ARG A 39 5.10 -19.60 18.50
CA ARG A 39 5.88 -18.65 19.29
C ARG A 39 5.00 -17.51 19.82
N PHE A 40 4.10 -16.99 19.00
CA PHE A 40 3.12 -15.98 19.41
C PHE A 40 2.17 -16.54 20.49
N ALA A 41 1.65 -17.76 20.33
CA ALA A 41 0.81 -18.41 21.33
C ALA A 41 1.55 -18.64 22.66
N ARG A 42 2.81 -19.07 22.60
CA ARG A 42 3.68 -19.27 23.78
C ARG A 42 3.90 -17.95 24.54
N TRP A 43 4.08 -16.84 23.82
CA TRP A 43 4.18 -15.52 24.43
C TRP A 43 2.92 -15.18 25.25
N LEU A 44 1.72 -15.41 24.70
CA LEU A 44 0.45 -15.22 25.41
C LEU A 44 0.32 -16.14 26.63
N ARG A 45 0.63 -17.44 26.49
CA ARG A 45 0.63 -18.39 27.62
C ARG A 45 1.56 -17.96 28.74
N LYS A 46 2.77 -17.51 28.40
CA LYS A 46 3.75 -17.02 29.38
C LYS A 46 3.24 -15.79 30.14
N GLY A 47 2.42 -14.96 29.50
CA GLY A 47 1.72 -13.85 30.17
C GLY A 47 0.49 -14.27 30.99
N GLY A 48 0.14 -15.56 31.02
CA GLY A 48 -0.96 -16.10 31.83
C GLY A 48 -2.29 -16.26 31.10
N VAL A 49 -2.38 -15.99 29.79
CA VAL A 49 -3.62 -16.18 29.02
C VAL A 49 -3.99 -17.65 29.01
N PRO A 50 -5.18 -18.08 29.48
CA PRO A 50 -5.57 -19.50 29.53
C PRO A 50 -5.44 -20.22 28.20
N GLY A 51 -5.08 -21.51 28.22
CA GLY A 51 -4.87 -22.30 27.00
C GLY A 51 -6.16 -22.39 26.16
N GLU A 52 -7.30 -22.53 26.82
CA GLU A 52 -8.62 -22.55 26.18
C GLU A 52 -8.98 -21.23 25.46
N ASN A 53 -8.34 -20.13 25.84
CA ASN A 53 -8.52 -18.82 25.21
C ASN A 53 -7.66 -18.62 23.97
N ILE A 54 -6.72 -19.54 23.69
CA ILE A 54 -5.81 -19.47 22.53
C ILE A 54 -6.19 -20.57 21.55
N GLU A 55 -6.76 -20.18 20.41
CA GLU A 55 -6.97 -21.09 19.29
C GLU A 55 -5.77 -21.04 18.35
N LEU A 56 -4.92 -22.07 18.39
CA LEU A 56 -3.75 -22.20 17.52
C LEU A 56 -4.06 -23.14 16.35
N LEU A 57 -4.05 -22.61 15.12
CA LEU A 57 -4.44 -23.28 13.89
C LEU A 57 -3.24 -23.43 12.97
N LEU A 58 -2.77 -24.67 12.77
CA LEU A 58 -1.56 -24.93 12.00
C LEU A 58 -1.83 -25.83 10.79
N ALA A 59 -1.16 -25.53 9.68
CA ALA A 59 -1.00 -26.45 8.56
C ALA A 59 0.50 -26.71 8.35
N PRO A 60 1.17 -27.46 9.23
CA PRO A 60 2.62 -27.61 9.19
C PRO A 60 3.06 -28.50 8.03
N VAL A 61 4.29 -28.28 7.54
CA VAL A 61 4.95 -29.28 6.68
C VAL A 61 5.32 -30.51 7.52
N GLU A 62 5.28 -31.70 6.93
CA GLU A 62 5.48 -32.96 7.68
C GLU A 62 6.78 -32.98 8.51
N GLY A 63 7.86 -32.41 7.98
CA GLY A 63 9.15 -32.34 8.67
C GLY A 63 9.23 -31.39 9.87
N SER A 64 8.24 -30.52 10.10
CA SER A 64 8.19 -29.63 11.29
C SER A 64 7.35 -30.20 12.44
N LEU A 65 6.56 -31.26 12.22
CA LEU A 65 5.64 -31.82 13.22
C LEU A 65 6.30 -32.19 14.56
N PRO A 66 7.39 -32.99 14.62
CA PRO A 66 7.96 -33.40 15.90
C PRO A 66 8.47 -32.24 16.75
N GLU A 67 9.03 -31.22 16.08
CA GLU A 67 9.52 -30.02 16.75
C GLU A 67 8.37 -29.14 17.24
N LEU A 68 7.31 -28.98 16.43
CA LEU A 68 6.12 -28.23 16.82
C LEU A 68 5.41 -28.87 18.01
N ASP A 69 5.24 -30.20 18.02
CA ASP A 69 4.63 -30.91 19.15
C ASP A 69 5.45 -30.74 20.43
N ALA A 70 6.77 -30.92 20.36
CA ALA A 70 7.64 -30.71 21.51
C ALA A 70 7.61 -29.26 22.04
N GLN A 71 7.55 -28.26 21.14
CA GLN A 71 7.46 -26.86 21.52
C GLN A 71 6.08 -26.51 22.10
N ALA A 72 5.00 -27.10 21.58
CA ALA A 72 3.64 -26.91 22.04
C ALA A 72 3.43 -27.50 23.44
N ASP A 73 3.91 -28.72 23.66
CA ASP A 73 3.92 -29.39 24.98
C ASP A 73 4.70 -28.57 26.00
N ALA A 74 5.90 -28.08 25.64
CA ALA A 74 6.71 -27.25 26.52
C ALA A 74 6.06 -25.88 26.86
N ALA A 75 5.18 -25.39 25.99
CA ALA A 75 4.46 -24.13 26.17
C ALA A 75 3.08 -24.30 26.82
N ASP A 76 2.64 -25.55 27.06
CA ASP A 76 1.26 -25.86 27.47
C ASP A 76 0.22 -25.18 26.54
N VAL A 77 0.43 -25.37 25.23
CA VAL A 77 -0.45 -24.90 24.16
C VAL A 77 -0.93 -26.11 23.35
N THR A 78 -2.23 -26.27 23.17
CA THR A 78 -2.77 -27.22 22.18
C THR A 78 -2.92 -26.52 20.83
N TRP A 79 -2.58 -27.21 19.75
CA TRP A 79 -2.82 -26.73 18.39
C TRP A 79 -3.76 -27.68 17.62
N ARG A 80 -4.49 -27.13 16.66
CA ARG A 80 -5.40 -27.86 15.77
C ARG A 80 -4.87 -27.83 14.35
N GLN A 81 -4.77 -29.00 13.73
CA GLN A 81 -4.44 -29.08 12.31
C GLN A 81 -5.60 -28.54 11.47
N VAL A 82 -5.28 -27.65 10.53
CA VAL A 82 -6.21 -27.13 9.52
C VAL A 82 -5.74 -27.51 8.13
N ALA A 83 -6.67 -27.95 7.30
CA ALA A 83 -6.42 -28.41 5.94
C ALA A 83 -7.25 -27.66 4.89
N SER A 84 -8.21 -26.83 5.31
CA SER A 84 -9.08 -26.10 4.38
C SER A 84 -9.39 -24.68 4.85
N ARG A 85 -9.73 -23.83 3.86
CA ARG A 85 -10.30 -22.49 4.09
C ARG A 85 -11.52 -22.52 5.00
N ASP A 86 -12.41 -23.49 4.83
CA ASP A 86 -13.68 -23.53 5.58
C ASP A 86 -13.42 -23.80 7.07
N GLN A 87 -12.44 -24.67 7.41
CA GLN A 87 -12.02 -24.89 8.80
C GLN A 87 -11.38 -23.65 9.45
N LEU A 88 -10.71 -22.81 8.66
CA LEU A 88 -10.20 -21.52 9.11
C LEU A 88 -11.35 -20.54 9.35
N MET A 89 -12.31 -20.47 8.43
CA MET A 89 -13.48 -19.60 8.59
C MET A 89 -14.32 -19.99 9.82
N ASP A 90 -14.54 -21.29 10.04
CA ASP A 90 -15.29 -21.82 11.18
C ASP A 90 -14.70 -21.39 12.53
N ALA A 91 -13.38 -21.22 12.61
CA ALA A 91 -12.73 -20.70 13.83
C ALA A 91 -13.15 -19.27 14.17
N PHE A 92 -13.33 -18.41 13.16
CA PHE A 92 -13.69 -17.00 13.37
C PHE A 92 -15.21 -16.77 13.42
N THR A 93 -15.98 -17.58 12.70
CA THR A 93 -17.44 -17.53 12.72
C THR A 93 -17.98 -18.18 13.99
N GLY A 94 -17.78 -19.49 14.17
CA GLY A 94 -18.33 -20.25 15.29
C GLY A 94 -17.37 -20.45 16.46
N GLY A 95 -16.05 -20.51 16.22
CA GLY A 95 -15.06 -20.77 17.27
C GLY A 95 -15.01 -19.72 18.38
N LEU A 96 -15.44 -18.49 18.07
CA LEU A 96 -15.54 -17.37 19.01
C LEU A 96 -16.94 -17.18 19.61
N ASP A 97 -17.94 -17.97 19.22
CA ASP A 97 -19.30 -17.80 19.71
C ASP A 97 -19.39 -18.08 21.21
N GLY A 98 -20.11 -17.22 21.93
CA GLY A 98 -20.23 -17.27 23.38
C GLY A 98 -18.97 -16.84 24.15
N ARG A 99 -17.84 -16.57 23.47
CA ARG A 99 -16.64 -16.01 24.11
C ARG A 99 -16.80 -14.51 24.32
N THR A 100 -16.20 -14.00 25.39
CA THR A 100 -16.18 -12.58 25.73
C THR A 100 -14.92 -12.25 26.52
N GLY A 101 -14.37 -11.07 26.29
CA GLY A 101 -13.14 -10.62 26.92
C GLY A 101 -12.90 -9.13 26.69
N ASP A 102 -11.69 -8.65 26.98
CA ASP A 102 -11.29 -7.26 26.76
C ASP A 102 -10.52 -7.10 25.45
N ALA A 103 -9.67 -8.09 25.10
CA ALA A 103 -8.82 -8.05 23.93
C ALA A 103 -8.86 -9.36 23.12
N LEU A 104 -8.87 -9.22 21.80
CA LEU A 104 -8.71 -10.31 20.84
C LEU A 104 -7.41 -10.12 20.04
N TYR A 105 -6.53 -11.09 20.10
CA TYR A 105 -5.34 -11.14 19.26
C TYR A 105 -5.56 -12.04 18.05
N VAL A 106 -5.13 -11.58 16.88
CA VAL A 106 -5.10 -12.38 15.66
C VAL A 106 -3.69 -12.32 15.10
N PHE A 107 -3.04 -13.48 15.03
CA PHE A 107 -1.77 -13.64 14.32
C PHE A 107 -2.02 -14.52 13.11
N TRP A 108 -1.45 -14.16 11.96
CA TRP A 108 -1.61 -14.93 10.74
C TRP A 108 -0.34 -14.92 9.90
N GLY A 109 0.32 -16.08 9.82
CA GLY A 109 1.42 -16.36 8.91
C GLY A 109 0.98 -17.26 7.77
N SER A 110 1.09 -16.79 6.53
CA SER A 110 0.81 -17.60 5.33
C SER A 110 1.38 -16.93 4.08
N HIS A 111 1.25 -17.60 2.92
CA HIS A 111 1.29 -16.86 1.65
C HIS A 111 0.19 -15.81 1.58
N GLY A 112 0.48 -14.73 0.86
CA GLY A 112 -0.49 -13.70 0.57
C GLY A 112 -0.16 -12.96 -0.70
N PHE A 113 -1.15 -12.24 -1.22
CA PHE A 113 -1.00 -11.38 -2.38
C PHE A 113 -2.08 -10.31 -2.39
N LEU A 114 -1.89 -9.34 -3.26
CA LEU A 114 -2.88 -8.33 -3.62
C LEU A 114 -3.59 -8.76 -4.90
N ASP A 115 -4.90 -8.60 -4.94
CA ASP A 115 -5.63 -8.65 -6.20
C ASP A 115 -5.76 -7.26 -6.85
N HIS A 116 -6.51 -7.19 -7.95
CA HIS A 116 -6.70 -5.94 -8.71
C HIS A 116 -7.44 -4.83 -7.93
N GLY A 117 -8.06 -5.15 -6.79
CA GLY A 117 -8.74 -4.19 -5.91
C GLY A 117 -7.92 -3.85 -4.67
N ASP A 118 -6.63 -4.19 -4.66
CA ASP A 118 -5.71 -3.98 -3.53
C ASP A 118 -6.12 -4.74 -2.27
N ARG A 119 -6.96 -5.78 -2.43
CA ARG A 119 -7.39 -6.61 -1.30
C ARG A 119 -6.24 -7.51 -0.88
N ARG A 120 -5.94 -7.51 0.42
CA ARG A 120 -4.93 -8.40 1.02
C ARG A 120 -5.55 -9.78 1.21
N LEU A 121 -5.21 -10.68 0.30
CA LEU A 121 -5.72 -12.04 0.28
C LEU A 121 -4.71 -13.00 0.90
N LEU A 122 -5.19 -13.81 1.84
CA LEU A 122 -4.43 -14.80 2.60
C LEU A 122 -4.72 -16.18 2.04
N LEU A 123 -3.70 -16.86 1.52
CA LEU A 123 -3.85 -18.12 0.81
C LEU A 123 -4.04 -19.29 1.79
N CYS A 124 -5.09 -20.08 1.58
CA CYS A 124 -5.48 -21.18 2.45
C CYS A 124 -4.85 -22.53 2.04
N PRO A 125 -4.77 -23.53 2.94
CA PRO A 125 -4.03 -24.77 2.68
C PRO A 125 -4.60 -25.61 1.51
N ASP A 126 -5.90 -25.54 1.28
CA ASP A 126 -6.60 -26.21 0.19
C ASP A 126 -6.60 -25.41 -1.14
N ALA A 127 -5.75 -24.38 -1.25
CA ALA A 127 -5.54 -23.66 -2.49
C ALA A 127 -4.70 -24.47 -3.50
N SER A 128 -4.95 -24.23 -4.78
CA SER A 128 -4.16 -24.78 -5.90
C SER A 128 -3.99 -23.73 -6.99
N LEU A 129 -3.16 -24.01 -8.01
CA LEU A 129 -2.97 -23.10 -9.15
C LEU A 129 -4.29 -22.70 -9.83
N ASN A 130 -5.23 -23.64 -9.93
CA ASN A 130 -6.51 -23.47 -10.61
C ASN A 130 -7.66 -23.05 -9.68
N ASP A 131 -7.42 -23.02 -8.37
CA ASP A 131 -8.42 -22.69 -7.34
C ASP A 131 -7.70 -22.08 -6.14
N LYS A 132 -7.41 -20.78 -6.23
CA LYS A 132 -6.66 -20.04 -5.20
C LYS A 132 -7.59 -19.64 -4.07
N ARG A 133 -7.90 -20.61 -3.20
CA ARG A 133 -8.78 -20.39 -2.05
C ARG A 133 -8.14 -19.42 -1.07
N CYS A 134 -8.80 -18.29 -0.85
CA CYS A 134 -8.28 -17.22 -0.02
C CYS A 134 -9.30 -16.71 0.99
N ILE A 135 -8.78 -16.09 2.04
CA ILE A 135 -9.51 -15.24 2.98
C ILE A 135 -9.03 -13.79 2.77
N ASP A 136 -9.97 -12.84 2.77
CA ASP A 136 -9.65 -11.41 2.73
C ASP A 136 -9.42 -10.91 4.17
N ALA A 137 -8.23 -10.35 4.42
CA ALA A 137 -7.85 -9.84 5.73
C ALA A 137 -8.77 -8.70 6.22
N THR A 138 -9.27 -7.87 5.30
CA THR A 138 -10.21 -6.79 5.61
C THR A 138 -11.58 -7.35 5.95
N ASP A 139 -12.07 -8.32 5.19
CA ASP A 139 -13.36 -8.98 5.43
C ASP A 139 -13.37 -9.71 6.78
N LEU A 140 -12.25 -10.38 7.14
CA LEU A 140 -12.05 -10.98 8.46
C LEU A 140 -12.15 -9.94 9.59
N ARG A 141 -11.39 -8.84 9.47
CA ARG A 141 -11.40 -7.75 10.46
C ARG A 141 -12.79 -7.14 10.62
N GLU A 142 -13.49 -6.91 9.52
CA GLU A 142 -14.86 -6.38 9.54
C GLU A 142 -15.84 -7.35 10.20
N HIS A 143 -15.70 -8.65 9.92
CA HIS A 143 -16.52 -9.69 10.53
C HIS A 143 -16.32 -9.77 12.05
N LEU A 144 -15.11 -9.55 12.55
CA LEU A 144 -14.83 -9.54 14.00
C LEU A 144 -15.33 -8.27 14.71
N ALA A 145 -15.78 -7.26 13.96
CA ALA A 145 -16.49 -6.11 14.50
C ALA A 145 -18.01 -6.33 14.63
N ARG A 146 -18.50 -7.56 14.45
CA ARG A 146 -19.92 -7.90 14.55
C ARG A 146 -20.48 -7.63 15.95
N ALA A 147 -21.73 -7.20 16.01
CA ALA A 147 -22.41 -6.80 17.23
C ALA A 147 -22.80 -7.98 18.13
N ASP A 148 -22.99 -9.15 17.54
CA ASP A 148 -23.36 -10.42 18.19
C ASP A 148 -22.17 -11.21 18.74
N LEU A 149 -20.93 -10.78 18.48
CA LEU A 149 -19.75 -11.19 19.23
C LEU A 149 -19.57 -10.15 20.35
N PRO A 150 -19.96 -10.35 21.62
CA PRO A 150 -19.80 -9.38 22.71
C PRO A 150 -18.35 -9.33 23.25
N GLY A 151 -17.97 -8.26 23.96
CA GLY A 151 -16.61 -8.08 24.53
C GLY A 151 -15.58 -7.48 23.57
N PHE A 152 -14.32 -7.91 23.62
CA PHE A 152 -13.22 -7.60 22.67
C PHE A 152 -13.16 -6.15 22.18
N SER A 153 -13.26 -5.21 23.13
CA SER A 153 -13.17 -3.77 22.85
C SER A 153 -11.90 -3.39 22.11
N ARG A 154 -10.84 -4.20 22.25
CA ARG A 154 -9.59 -4.08 21.53
C ARG A 154 -9.31 -5.33 20.70
N GLN A 155 -8.90 -5.17 19.46
CA GLN A 155 -8.56 -6.25 18.55
C GLN A 155 -7.26 -5.93 17.84
N LEU A 156 -6.29 -6.85 17.89
CA LEU A 156 -4.96 -6.64 17.35
C LEU A 156 -4.65 -7.71 16.31
N PHE A 157 -4.26 -7.28 15.11
CA PHE A 157 -4.03 -8.14 13.97
C PHE A 157 -2.59 -8.02 13.50
N PHE A 158 -1.90 -9.15 13.40
CA PHE A 158 -0.54 -9.26 12.89
C PHE A 158 -0.55 -10.21 11.70
N PHE A 159 -0.30 -9.68 10.51
CA PHE A 159 -0.30 -10.45 9.26
C PHE A 159 1.12 -10.55 8.71
N ASP A 160 1.71 -11.73 8.81
CA ASP A 160 2.95 -12.09 8.11
C ASP A 160 2.64 -12.79 6.79
N ALA A 161 2.36 -11.97 5.79
CA ALA A 161 2.06 -12.42 4.45
C ALA A 161 2.56 -11.41 3.42
N CYS A 162 2.94 -11.92 2.25
CA CYS A 162 3.34 -11.09 1.13
C CYS A 162 2.19 -10.18 0.67
N ALA A 163 2.55 -9.08 0.02
CA ALA A 163 1.62 -8.14 -0.60
C ALA A 163 1.99 -7.92 -2.08
N THR A 164 2.52 -8.96 -2.73
CA THR A 164 2.83 -8.95 -4.16
C THR A 164 1.57 -8.97 -5.00
N PHE A 165 1.62 -8.41 -6.20
CA PHE A 165 0.49 -8.41 -7.12
C PHE A 165 0.24 -9.79 -7.72
N LEU A 166 -0.97 -10.32 -7.55
CA LEU A 166 -1.36 -11.63 -8.06
C LEU A 166 -1.19 -11.72 -9.59
N GLU A 167 -1.50 -10.64 -10.31
CA GLU A 167 -1.34 -10.53 -11.75
C GLU A 167 0.11 -10.73 -12.21
N HIS A 168 1.10 -10.45 -11.37
CA HIS A 168 2.52 -10.66 -11.69
C HIS A 168 2.97 -12.10 -11.48
N LEU A 169 2.13 -12.96 -10.89
CA LEU A 169 2.44 -14.37 -10.65
C LEU A 169 2.13 -15.25 -11.88
N HIS A 170 1.56 -14.70 -12.97
CA HIS A 170 1.25 -15.38 -14.24
C HIS A 170 0.49 -16.71 -14.10
N GLN A 171 -0.44 -16.80 -13.15
CA GLN A 171 -1.15 -18.04 -12.85
C GLN A 171 -2.54 -18.12 -13.52
N PRO A 172 -3.02 -19.33 -13.86
CA PRO A 172 -4.17 -19.52 -14.75
C PRO A 172 -5.54 -19.14 -14.17
N ALA A 173 -5.72 -19.19 -12.84
CA ALA A 173 -6.98 -18.87 -12.18
C ALA A 173 -6.86 -17.66 -11.25
N GLY A 174 -7.92 -16.85 -11.20
CA GLY A 174 -8.10 -15.79 -10.21
C GLY A 174 -8.36 -16.32 -8.79
N PRO A 175 -8.45 -15.43 -7.80
CA PRO A 175 -8.64 -15.82 -6.41
C PRO A 175 -10.08 -16.29 -6.13
N ALA A 176 -10.21 -17.43 -5.46
CA ALA A 176 -11.48 -17.94 -4.93
C ALA A 176 -11.65 -17.45 -3.49
N VAL A 177 -12.08 -16.20 -3.35
CA VAL A 177 -12.22 -15.52 -2.06
C VAL A 177 -13.54 -15.91 -1.39
N ALA A 178 -13.48 -16.48 -0.19
CA ALA A 178 -14.69 -16.65 0.62
C ALA A 178 -15.06 -15.36 1.35
N ARG A 179 -16.35 -15.19 1.63
CA ARG A 179 -16.88 -14.06 2.38
C ARG A 179 -17.37 -14.51 3.74
N PHE A 180 -16.98 -13.77 4.77
CA PHE A 180 -17.56 -13.92 6.09
C PHE A 180 -19.03 -13.46 6.11
N PRO A 181 -19.87 -14.02 7.00
CA PRO A 181 -21.22 -13.54 7.23
C PRO A 181 -21.22 -12.05 7.58
N ARG A 182 -22.16 -11.32 6.96
CA ARG A 182 -22.41 -9.90 7.27
C ARG A 182 -23.37 -9.82 8.44
N ALA A 183 -22.95 -9.12 9.48
CA ALA A 183 -23.74 -8.83 10.67
C ALA A 183 -23.68 -7.32 10.96
N PRO A 184 -24.66 -6.75 11.70
CA PRO A 184 -24.54 -5.41 12.22
C PRO A 184 -23.21 -5.24 12.94
N ARG A 185 -22.54 -4.11 12.71
CA ARG A 185 -21.25 -3.83 13.35
C ARG A 185 -21.48 -3.08 14.65
N ARG A 186 -20.59 -3.31 15.61
CA ARG A 186 -20.41 -2.44 16.77
C ARG A 186 -19.03 -1.82 16.75
N GLU A 187 -18.84 -0.88 17.64
CA GLU A 187 -17.58 -0.17 17.80
C GLU A 187 -16.52 -1.02 18.50
N GLN A 188 -15.28 -0.99 17.99
CA GLN A 188 -14.13 -1.77 18.47
C GLN A 188 -12.78 -1.10 18.13
N GLU A 189 -11.89 -0.87 19.08
CA GLU A 189 -10.49 -0.51 18.81
C GLU A 189 -9.80 -1.62 18.02
N GLN A 190 -9.43 -1.39 16.76
CA GLN A 190 -8.77 -2.37 15.88
C GLN A 190 -7.40 -1.85 15.44
N PHE A 191 -6.34 -2.61 15.70
CA PHE A 191 -4.99 -2.34 15.22
C PHE A 191 -4.54 -3.44 14.27
N VAL A 192 -3.97 -3.08 13.13
CA VAL A 192 -3.48 -4.02 12.13
C VAL A 192 -2.04 -3.69 11.75
N LEU A 193 -1.18 -4.71 11.73
CA LEU A 193 0.21 -4.61 11.30
C LEU A 193 0.48 -5.67 10.24
N HIS A 194 0.88 -5.24 9.05
CA HIS A 194 1.26 -6.10 7.94
C HIS A 194 2.79 -6.15 7.77
N ALA A 195 3.32 -7.33 7.45
CA ALA A 195 4.74 -7.56 7.22
C ALA A 195 5.32 -6.81 6.00
N ALA A 196 4.48 -6.59 4.98
CA ALA A 196 4.91 -6.07 3.68
C ALA A 196 4.01 -4.94 3.17
N ALA A 197 4.65 -3.90 2.64
CA ALA A 197 3.99 -2.85 1.89
C ALA A 197 3.53 -3.36 0.53
N ARG A 198 2.68 -2.56 -0.12
CA ARG A 198 2.11 -2.87 -1.42
C ARG A 198 3.19 -3.24 -2.44
N GLY A 199 3.03 -4.38 -3.10
CA GLY A 199 3.96 -4.91 -4.10
C GLY A 199 5.18 -5.65 -3.54
N GLN A 200 5.33 -5.75 -2.21
CA GLN A 200 6.51 -6.36 -1.60
C GLN A 200 6.27 -7.81 -1.16
N VAL A 201 7.36 -8.58 -1.15
CA VAL A 201 7.46 -9.89 -0.54
C VAL A 201 7.66 -9.72 0.97
N ALA A 202 7.00 -10.55 1.77
CA ALA A 202 7.39 -10.77 3.17
C ALA A 202 8.41 -11.91 3.16
N GLU A 203 9.65 -11.60 3.54
CA GLU A 203 10.78 -12.51 3.45
C GLU A 203 10.82 -13.48 4.64
N ASN A 204 11.21 -14.72 4.35
CA ASN A 204 11.54 -15.71 5.35
C ASN A 204 13.07 -15.84 5.47
N ASP A 205 13.54 -15.99 6.70
CA ASP A 205 14.88 -16.40 6.99
C ASP A 205 14.97 -17.93 6.89
N ALA A 206 15.65 -18.43 5.87
CA ALA A 206 15.75 -19.86 5.61
C ALA A 206 16.55 -20.60 6.69
N GLU A 207 17.55 -19.97 7.31
CA GLU A 207 18.35 -20.58 8.37
C GLU A 207 17.54 -20.69 9.67
N ARG A 208 16.83 -19.62 10.02
CA ARG A 208 15.96 -19.59 11.21
C ARG A 208 14.64 -20.31 11.01
N ARG A 209 14.25 -20.59 9.75
CA ARG A 209 12.94 -21.09 9.36
C ARG A 209 11.83 -20.27 10.00
N ALA A 210 11.88 -18.95 9.82
CA ALA A 210 10.94 -18.00 10.40
C ALA A 210 10.75 -16.78 9.50
N GLY A 211 9.58 -16.16 9.57
CA GLY A 211 9.32 -14.88 8.91
C GLY A 211 10.18 -13.78 9.54
N VAL A 212 10.87 -12.97 8.74
CA VAL A 212 11.70 -11.89 9.27
C VAL A 212 10.85 -10.90 10.06
N PHE A 213 9.62 -10.63 9.59
CA PHE A 213 8.67 -9.80 10.31
C PHE A 213 8.21 -10.43 11.61
N SER A 214 7.69 -11.66 11.56
CA SER A 214 7.23 -12.38 12.75
C SER A 214 8.31 -12.51 13.80
N HIS A 215 9.55 -12.76 13.39
CA HIS A 215 10.68 -12.82 14.31
C HIS A 215 10.88 -11.50 15.05
N VAL A 216 10.91 -10.36 14.34
CA VAL A 216 11.08 -9.02 14.95
C VAL A 216 9.90 -8.67 15.87
N VAL A 217 8.67 -8.98 15.47
CA VAL A 217 7.48 -8.74 16.29
C VAL A 217 7.52 -9.60 17.55
N ASN A 218 7.74 -10.91 17.41
CA ASN A 218 7.79 -11.83 18.53
C ASN A 218 8.95 -11.54 19.48
N ASP A 219 10.14 -11.18 18.99
CA ASP A 219 11.28 -10.73 19.80
C ASP A 219 10.89 -9.52 20.66
N TRP A 220 10.23 -8.54 20.05
CA TRP A 220 9.79 -7.36 20.77
C TRP A 220 8.74 -7.70 21.82
N LEU A 221 7.72 -8.51 21.45
CA LEU A 221 6.68 -8.93 22.38
C LEU A 221 7.27 -9.71 23.57
N GLU A 222 8.15 -10.68 23.33
CA GLU A 222 8.79 -11.46 24.40
C GLU A 222 9.70 -10.60 25.29
N GLY A 223 10.38 -9.59 24.74
CA GLY A 223 11.29 -8.70 25.48
C GLY A 223 10.61 -7.58 26.26
N HIS A 224 9.34 -7.26 25.96
CA HIS A 224 8.64 -6.10 26.53
C HIS A 224 7.36 -6.47 27.28
N ALA A 225 6.98 -7.75 27.35
CA ALA A 225 5.69 -8.19 27.87
C ALA A 225 5.66 -8.48 29.37
N VAL A 226 5.73 -7.42 30.16
CA VAL A 226 5.20 -7.47 31.53
C VAL A 226 3.66 -7.34 31.54
N ASP A 227 3.04 -6.74 30.51
CA ASP A 227 1.63 -6.27 30.59
C ASP A 227 0.63 -6.85 29.55
N LEU A 228 1.01 -7.79 28.65
CA LEU A 228 0.10 -8.32 27.59
C LEU A 228 -0.72 -7.27 26.80
N ARG A 229 -0.37 -5.98 26.93
CA ARG A 229 -0.84 -4.79 26.22
C ARG A 229 0.42 -4.15 25.65
N PRO A 230 0.84 -4.59 24.46
CA PRO A 230 1.98 -3.99 23.83
C PRO A 230 1.70 -2.49 23.59
N ASP A 231 2.68 -1.65 23.89
CA ASP A 231 2.70 -0.27 23.39
C ASP A 231 2.82 -0.32 21.87
N LEU A 232 1.68 -0.12 21.19
CA LEU A 232 1.57 -0.27 19.75
C LEU A 232 2.40 0.75 18.98
N VAL A 233 2.58 1.95 19.54
CA VAL A 233 3.42 2.98 18.95
C VAL A 233 4.88 2.54 18.99
N ARG A 234 5.36 2.12 20.17
CA ARG A 234 6.73 1.62 20.33
C ARG A 234 7.00 0.34 19.55
N LEU A 235 6.02 -0.56 19.43
CA LEU A 235 6.12 -1.74 18.58
C LEU A 235 6.32 -1.35 17.12
N VAL A 236 5.49 -0.44 16.59
CA VAL A 236 5.62 0.03 15.20
C VAL A 236 6.95 0.73 14.95
N GLU A 237 7.38 1.61 15.87
CA GLU A 237 8.67 2.27 15.80
C GLU A 237 9.83 1.28 15.82
N HIS A 238 9.78 0.29 16.72
CA HIS A 238 10.79 -0.76 16.81
C HIS A 238 10.88 -1.57 15.52
N VAL A 239 9.73 -2.04 15.02
CA VAL A 239 9.65 -2.83 13.79
C VAL A 239 10.21 -2.02 12.62
N LYS A 240 9.72 -0.78 12.41
CA LYS A 240 10.23 0.09 11.33
C LYS A 240 11.73 0.37 11.47
N GLY A 241 12.19 0.69 12.67
CA GLY A 241 13.61 0.95 12.95
C GLY A 241 14.50 -0.28 12.73
N ARG A 242 14.00 -1.48 13.05
CA ARG A 242 14.72 -2.73 12.79
C ARG A 242 14.83 -3.02 11.31
N PHE A 243 13.75 -2.87 10.55
CA PHE A 243 13.77 -3.07 9.09
C PHE A 243 14.63 -2.01 8.38
N ALA A 244 14.65 -0.76 8.84
CA ALA A 244 15.57 0.25 8.32
C ALA A 244 17.05 -0.14 8.52
N LYS A 245 17.39 -0.71 9.69
CA LYS A 245 18.75 -1.21 9.97
C LYS A 245 19.10 -2.44 9.13
N LEU A 246 18.16 -3.38 8.96
CA LEU A 246 18.35 -4.54 8.10
C LEU A 246 18.59 -4.11 6.65
N HIS A 247 17.78 -3.17 6.14
CA HIS A 247 17.95 -2.62 4.80
C HIS A 247 19.32 -1.96 4.60
N ALA A 248 19.76 -1.13 5.55
CA ALA A 248 21.08 -0.50 5.50
C ALA A 248 22.23 -1.52 5.54
N ALA A 249 22.00 -2.71 6.09
CA ALA A 249 22.96 -3.81 6.14
C ALA A 249 22.86 -4.77 4.93
N GLY A 250 22.08 -4.42 3.88
CA GLY A 250 21.87 -5.26 2.70
C GLY A 250 20.88 -6.42 2.92
N GLY A 251 20.10 -6.37 4.00
CA GLY A 251 19.03 -7.31 4.30
C GLY A 251 17.73 -7.03 3.54
N PRO A 252 16.61 -7.64 3.99
CA PRO A 252 15.32 -7.63 3.30
C PRO A 252 14.84 -6.23 2.88
N LEU A 253 14.24 -6.15 1.69
CA LEU A 253 13.69 -4.90 1.14
C LEU A 253 12.24 -4.63 1.58
N GLN A 254 11.63 -5.59 2.28
CA GLN A 254 10.26 -5.44 2.78
C GLN A 254 10.15 -4.28 3.78
N THR A 255 8.99 -3.65 3.80
CA THR A 255 8.66 -2.53 4.68
C THR A 255 7.35 -2.84 5.41
N PRO A 256 7.40 -3.10 6.73
CA PRO A 256 6.19 -3.32 7.50
C PRO A 256 5.29 -2.09 7.52
N THR A 257 3.98 -2.29 7.36
CA THR A 257 2.97 -1.23 7.32
C THR A 257 1.95 -1.39 8.43
N SER A 258 1.72 -0.33 9.19
CA SER A 258 0.73 -0.26 10.27
C SER A 258 -0.54 0.44 9.80
N LEU A 259 -1.67 0.00 10.32
CA LEU A 259 -3.03 0.39 9.95
C LEU A 259 -3.85 0.43 11.26
N TYR A 260 -4.20 1.61 11.78
CA TYR A 260 -4.85 1.80 13.11
C TYR A 260 -6.29 2.32 12.96
N VAL A 261 -7.29 1.72 13.64
CA VAL A 261 -8.67 2.27 13.67
C VAL A 261 -9.46 1.95 14.95
N ARG A 262 -9.79 2.99 15.76
CA ARG A 262 -11.17 3.44 16.20
C ARG A 262 -11.12 4.41 17.40
N ALA A 263 -12.15 5.21 17.80
CA ALA A 263 -13.40 5.81 17.27
C ALA A 263 -14.09 6.61 18.45
N LEU A 264 -15.30 7.18 18.27
CA LEU A 264 -16.23 7.85 19.23
C LEU A 264 -16.06 9.33 19.66
N ASP A 265 -15.06 10.06 19.18
CA ASP A 265 -15.12 11.53 19.14
C ASP A 265 -15.49 12.08 17.74
N GLY A 266 -15.61 11.18 16.77
CA GLY A 266 -15.81 11.50 15.35
C GLY A 266 -14.54 11.42 14.51
N SER A 267 -13.38 11.07 15.06
CA SER A 267 -12.12 10.94 14.32
C SER A 267 -11.63 9.49 14.24
N GLU A 268 -11.28 9.08 13.02
CA GLU A 268 -10.54 7.85 12.72
C GLU A 268 -9.48 8.22 11.67
N GLU A 269 -8.21 7.95 11.98
CA GLU A 269 -7.09 8.25 11.08
C GLU A 269 -6.36 6.98 10.69
N MET A 270 -6.46 6.67 9.39
CA MET A 270 -5.61 5.71 8.71
C MET A 270 -4.79 6.45 7.66
N LEU A 271 -3.78 7.19 8.10
CA LEU A 271 -2.82 7.78 7.18
C LEU A 271 -2.01 6.65 6.54
N THR A 272 -2.33 6.32 5.29
CA THR A 272 -1.24 6.16 4.34
C THR A 272 -0.44 7.46 4.45
N PRO A 273 0.87 7.47 4.71
CA PRO A 273 1.60 8.67 4.36
C PRO A 273 1.27 8.93 2.87
N PRO A 274 0.90 10.16 2.45
CA PRO A 274 1.21 10.53 1.08
C PRO A 274 2.67 10.13 0.89
N ALA A 275 3.02 9.50 -0.24
CA ALA A 275 4.40 9.16 -0.58
C ALA A 275 5.29 10.25 0.01
N PRO A 276 6.20 9.90 0.97
CA PRO A 276 6.70 10.86 1.95
C PRO A 276 6.95 12.17 1.23
N ARG A 277 6.26 13.25 1.60
CA ARG A 277 6.59 14.59 1.11
C ARG A 277 8.08 14.67 1.36
N ARG A 278 8.87 14.56 0.29
CA ARG A 278 10.32 14.47 0.41
C ARG A 278 10.67 15.79 1.08
N ALA A 279 11.09 15.74 2.35
CA ALA A 279 11.69 16.90 2.97
C ALA A 279 12.81 17.28 2.00
N VAL A 280 12.65 18.42 1.34
CA VAL A 280 13.61 18.87 0.34
C VAL A 280 14.93 18.96 1.08
N ALA A 281 15.88 18.09 0.75
CA ALA A 281 17.19 18.15 1.37
C ALA A 281 17.71 19.59 1.15
N PRO A 282 18.36 20.24 2.13
CA PRO A 282 18.81 21.62 1.98
C PRO A 282 19.58 21.85 0.66
N GLY A 283 20.42 20.90 0.25
CA GLY A 283 21.15 20.95 -1.02
C GLY A 283 20.29 20.87 -2.29
N SER A 284 19.10 20.27 -2.23
CA SER A 284 18.17 20.21 -3.37
C SER A 284 17.51 21.57 -3.64
N ARG A 285 17.19 22.32 -2.58
CA ARG A 285 16.66 23.69 -2.68
C ARG A 285 17.68 24.64 -3.28
N ASP A 286 18.93 24.55 -2.82
CA ASP A 286 20.03 25.40 -3.28
C ASP A 286 20.35 25.17 -4.76
N GLN A 287 20.28 23.93 -5.24
CA GLN A 287 20.49 23.59 -6.65
C GLN A 287 19.42 24.23 -7.56
N VAL A 288 18.14 24.16 -7.17
CA VAL A 288 17.05 24.79 -7.94
C VAL A 288 17.14 26.32 -7.87
N ALA A 289 17.44 26.89 -6.70
CA ALA A 289 17.64 28.32 -6.54
C ALA A 289 18.82 28.84 -7.38
N LEU A 290 19.92 28.08 -7.45
CA LEU A 290 21.05 28.40 -8.33
C LEU A 290 20.68 28.30 -9.81
N ALA A 291 19.91 27.29 -10.20
CA ALA A 291 19.42 27.18 -11.58
C ALA A 291 18.53 28.37 -11.96
N LEU A 292 17.60 28.78 -11.09
CA LEU A 292 16.77 29.98 -11.27
C LEU A 292 17.61 31.24 -11.50
N ARG A 293 18.66 31.45 -10.70
CA ARG A 293 19.59 32.58 -10.87
C ARG A 293 20.36 32.55 -12.18
N ASN A 294 20.77 31.38 -12.62
CA ASN A 294 21.62 31.22 -13.79
C ASN A 294 20.83 31.23 -15.11
N THR A 295 19.58 30.80 -15.10
CA THR A 295 18.76 30.66 -16.32
C THR A 295 17.73 31.77 -16.48
N LEU A 296 17.17 32.30 -15.39
CA LEU A 296 16.15 33.36 -15.43
C LEU A 296 16.75 34.72 -15.04
N THR A 297 17.77 35.16 -15.79
CA THR A 297 18.50 36.40 -15.51
C THR A 297 17.72 37.67 -15.84
N ASP A 298 16.72 37.59 -16.73
CA ASP A 298 15.81 38.70 -17.05
C ASP A 298 14.69 38.81 -16.00
N ALA A 299 14.64 39.94 -15.30
CA ALA A 299 13.69 40.18 -14.22
C ALA A 299 12.22 40.15 -14.69
N GLU A 300 11.93 40.62 -15.91
CA GLU A 300 10.56 40.62 -16.44
C GLU A 300 10.13 39.19 -16.83
N HIS A 301 10.99 38.44 -17.51
CA HIS A 301 10.73 37.03 -17.80
C HIS A 301 10.57 36.18 -16.54
N ARG A 302 11.44 36.39 -15.54
CA ARG A 302 11.36 35.73 -14.25
C ARG A 302 10.04 36.01 -13.54
N ARG A 303 9.61 37.28 -13.51
CA ARG A 303 8.31 37.67 -12.93
C ARG A 303 7.15 36.97 -13.63
N ARG A 304 7.15 36.90 -14.95
CA ARG A 304 6.12 36.16 -15.72
C ARG A 304 6.10 34.68 -15.37
N CYS A 305 7.26 34.04 -15.15
CA CYS A 305 7.33 32.65 -14.73
C CYS A 305 6.72 32.44 -13.33
N VAL A 306 7.06 33.29 -12.37
CA VAL A 306 6.51 33.23 -11.01
C VAL A 306 5.00 33.45 -11.03
N ASP A 307 4.53 34.49 -11.72
CA ASP A 307 3.10 34.81 -11.82
C ASP A 307 2.32 33.65 -12.49
N HIS A 308 2.89 32.99 -13.49
CA HIS A 308 2.29 31.81 -14.14
C HIS A 308 2.18 30.61 -13.19
N VAL A 309 3.24 30.29 -12.45
CA VAL A 309 3.23 29.18 -11.48
C VAL A 309 2.22 29.45 -10.37
N VAL A 310 2.19 30.68 -9.83
CA VAL A 310 1.25 31.04 -8.76
C VAL A 310 -0.19 30.92 -9.24
N ALA A 311 -0.50 31.48 -10.41
CA ALA A 311 -1.85 31.45 -10.97
C ALA A 311 -2.29 30.02 -11.34
N GLY A 312 -1.42 29.25 -11.98
CA GLY A 312 -1.75 27.91 -12.47
C GLY A 312 -1.80 26.83 -11.39
N CYS A 313 -1.07 26.99 -10.29
CA CYS A 313 -0.98 25.98 -9.23
C CYS A 313 -1.75 26.34 -7.95
N GLY A 314 -2.49 27.46 -7.95
CA GLY A 314 -3.33 27.86 -6.81
C GLY A 314 -2.52 28.13 -5.53
N VAL A 315 -1.30 28.65 -5.66
CA VAL A 315 -0.46 28.98 -4.50
C VAL A 315 -1.09 30.17 -3.77
N ALA A 316 -1.68 29.90 -2.60
CA ALA A 316 -2.37 30.91 -1.81
C ALA A 316 -1.36 31.90 -1.18
N GLY A 317 -1.47 33.17 -1.55
CA GLY A 317 -0.63 34.26 -1.06
C GLY A 317 0.44 34.72 -2.05
N SER A 318 0.95 35.95 -1.88
CA SER A 318 2.08 36.42 -2.67
C SER A 318 3.35 35.71 -2.20
N LEU A 319 3.95 34.86 -3.03
CA LEU A 319 5.33 34.45 -2.81
C LEU A 319 6.19 35.72 -2.68
N PRO A 320 7.17 35.76 -1.75
CA PRO A 320 8.19 36.79 -1.77
C PRO A 320 8.85 36.75 -3.15
N ARG A 321 8.51 37.72 -4.01
CA ARG A 321 8.84 37.71 -5.45
C ARG A 321 10.35 37.74 -5.72
N ASP A 322 11.14 38.00 -4.68
CA ASP A 322 12.58 38.22 -4.74
C ASP A 322 13.40 37.07 -4.10
N SER A 323 12.76 35.98 -3.64
CA SER A 323 13.46 34.85 -3.01
C SER A 323 13.48 33.62 -3.93
N ASP A 324 14.65 33.34 -4.53
CA ASP A 324 14.89 32.13 -5.32
C ASP A 324 14.71 30.86 -4.48
N GLU A 325 15.08 30.94 -3.21
CA GLU A 325 14.97 29.86 -2.25
C GLU A 325 13.50 29.53 -1.99
N THR A 326 12.63 30.54 -1.83
CA THR A 326 11.19 30.31 -1.62
C THR A 326 10.52 29.82 -2.89
N PHE A 327 10.92 30.32 -4.06
CA PHE A 327 10.38 29.82 -5.32
C PHE A 327 10.84 28.39 -5.61
N ALA A 328 12.10 28.05 -5.36
CA ALA A 328 12.62 26.69 -5.45
C ALA A 328 11.86 25.71 -4.56
N GLU A 329 11.51 26.13 -3.33
CA GLU A 329 10.70 25.32 -2.41
C GLU A 329 9.31 25.05 -2.99
N VAL A 330 8.66 26.05 -3.57
CA VAL A 330 7.37 25.88 -4.27
C VAL A 330 7.49 24.90 -5.43
N LEU A 331 8.49 25.04 -6.28
CA LEU A 331 8.70 24.17 -7.44
C LEU A 331 8.90 22.70 -7.05
N LEU A 332 9.46 22.44 -5.87
CA LEU A 332 9.75 21.09 -5.38
C LEU A 332 8.61 20.48 -4.54
N THR A 333 7.68 21.28 -4.04
CA THR A 333 6.67 20.82 -3.07
C THR A 333 5.23 20.99 -3.52
N VAL A 334 4.94 21.94 -4.41
CA VAL A 334 3.61 22.20 -4.93
C VAL A 334 3.37 21.37 -6.19
N PRO A 335 2.29 20.57 -6.25
CA PRO A 335 1.96 19.78 -7.44
C PRO A 335 1.91 20.64 -8.71
N ARG A 336 2.56 20.16 -9.77
CA ARG A 336 2.64 20.81 -11.10
C ARG A 336 3.44 22.10 -11.17
N ALA A 337 3.99 22.61 -10.07
CA ALA A 337 4.69 23.90 -10.08
C ALA A 337 5.93 23.89 -10.99
N MET A 338 6.72 22.82 -10.93
CA MET A 338 7.85 22.63 -11.85
C MET A 338 7.39 22.48 -13.31
N ALA A 339 6.31 21.74 -13.55
CA ALA A 339 5.75 21.58 -14.89
C ALA A 339 5.27 22.93 -15.46
N ALA A 340 4.56 23.73 -14.66
CA ALA A 340 4.14 25.08 -14.99
C ALA A 340 5.31 26.01 -15.33
N LEU A 341 6.42 25.93 -14.57
CA LEU A 341 7.63 26.69 -14.90
C LEU A 341 8.18 26.26 -16.26
N THR A 342 8.37 24.96 -16.48
CA THR A 342 8.95 24.44 -17.72
C THR A 342 8.09 24.75 -18.95
N GLU A 343 6.77 24.79 -18.81
CA GLU A 343 5.83 25.19 -19.88
C GLU A 343 6.10 26.61 -20.39
N VAL A 344 6.39 27.55 -19.50
CA VAL A 344 6.66 28.96 -19.86
C VAL A 344 8.08 29.18 -20.35
N VAL A 345 9.03 28.44 -19.80
CA VAL A 345 10.46 28.56 -20.12
C VAL A 345 10.78 27.90 -21.46
N PHE A 346 10.19 26.73 -21.74
CA PHE A 346 10.52 25.88 -22.89
C PHE A 346 10.51 26.61 -24.25
N PRO A 347 9.49 27.42 -24.61
CA PRO A 347 9.46 28.10 -25.92
C PRO A 347 10.54 29.17 -26.11
N LYS A 348 11.13 29.67 -25.02
CA LYS A 348 12.10 30.76 -25.03
C LYS A 348 13.53 30.27 -24.81
N ASP A 349 13.70 29.28 -23.95
CA ASP A 349 14.99 28.71 -23.60
C ASP A 349 14.84 27.21 -23.27
N ARG A 350 15.06 26.40 -24.31
CA ARG A 350 15.01 24.94 -24.19
C ARG A 350 16.08 24.40 -23.23
N GLY A 351 17.28 24.99 -23.20
CA GLY A 351 18.36 24.53 -22.32
C GLY A 351 18.05 24.78 -20.85
N ALA A 352 17.42 25.92 -20.53
CA ALA A 352 16.91 26.20 -19.20
C ALA A 352 15.79 25.23 -18.80
N ALA A 353 14.84 24.96 -19.69
CA ALA A 353 13.77 24.00 -19.45
C ALA A 353 14.31 22.58 -19.19
N ASP A 354 15.26 22.11 -19.99
CA ASP A 354 15.92 20.81 -19.82
C ASP A 354 16.65 20.70 -18.47
N THR A 355 17.27 21.80 -18.03
CA THR A 355 17.91 21.90 -16.72
C THR A 355 16.88 21.72 -15.60
N PHE A 356 15.76 22.44 -15.66
CA PHE A 356 14.69 22.31 -14.67
C PHE A 356 14.03 20.93 -14.69
N LEU A 357 13.83 20.31 -15.86
CA LEU A 357 13.32 18.94 -15.97
C LEU A 357 14.29 17.93 -15.38
N SER A 358 15.59 18.09 -15.60
CA SER A 358 16.62 17.25 -14.97
C SER A 358 16.62 17.37 -13.44
N LEU A 359 16.47 18.60 -12.92
CA LEU A 359 16.30 18.85 -11.49
C LEU A 359 14.99 18.26 -10.97
N ALA A 360 13.89 18.40 -11.70
CA ALA A 360 12.60 17.79 -11.38
C ALA A 360 12.73 16.28 -11.20
N ARG A 361 13.44 15.61 -12.12
CA ARG A 361 13.70 14.18 -12.11
C ARG A 361 14.55 13.74 -10.91
N SER A 362 15.70 14.38 -10.72
CA SER A 362 16.63 14.02 -9.65
C SER A 362 16.06 14.30 -8.25
N GLN A 363 15.24 15.36 -8.14
CA GLN A 363 14.65 15.78 -6.88
C GLN A 363 13.24 15.22 -6.62
N GLY A 364 12.60 14.62 -7.64
CA GLY A 364 11.28 13.99 -7.51
C GLY A 364 10.16 15.03 -7.35
N ALA A 365 10.18 16.09 -8.17
CA ALA A 365 9.15 17.13 -8.13
C ALA A 365 7.76 16.56 -8.48
N PRO A 366 6.69 16.96 -7.77
CA PRO A 366 5.36 16.39 -7.95
C PRO A 366 4.62 16.93 -9.18
N GLY A 367 3.94 16.04 -9.90
CA GLY A 367 3.10 16.38 -11.07
C GLY A 367 3.91 16.55 -12.35
N LEU A 368 3.47 15.87 -13.42
CA LEU A 368 4.14 15.88 -14.72
C LEU A 368 3.55 16.92 -15.66
N LEU A 369 2.21 16.99 -15.68
CA LEU A 369 1.48 17.89 -16.57
C LEU A 369 1.49 19.30 -15.98
N SER A 370 1.72 20.29 -16.83
CA SER A 370 1.47 21.67 -16.48
C SER A 370 -0.03 21.88 -16.23
N PRO A 371 -0.42 22.97 -15.54
CA PRO A 371 -1.82 23.34 -15.41
C PRO A 371 -2.52 23.51 -16.77
N GLY A 372 -1.83 24.08 -17.77
CA GLY A 372 -2.37 24.24 -19.12
C GLY A 372 -2.64 22.90 -19.80
N GLU A 373 -1.69 21.98 -19.75
CA GLU A 373 -1.83 20.64 -20.32
C GLU A 373 -2.93 19.83 -19.62
N HIS A 374 -3.04 19.95 -18.30
CA HIS A 374 -4.09 19.28 -17.52
C HIS A 374 -5.49 19.81 -17.90
N VAL A 375 -5.63 21.13 -18.05
CA VAL A 375 -6.89 21.77 -18.48
C VAL A 375 -7.28 21.35 -19.90
N VAL A 376 -6.33 21.35 -20.84
CA VAL A 376 -6.60 20.91 -22.21
C VAL A 376 -7.02 19.44 -22.25
N LEU A 377 -6.36 18.58 -21.47
CA LEU A 377 -6.73 17.17 -21.42
C LEU A 377 -8.11 16.94 -20.79
N SER A 378 -8.45 17.68 -19.73
CA SER A 378 -9.80 17.65 -19.14
C SER A 378 -10.85 18.09 -20.15
N ALA A 379 -10.60 19.18 -20.88
CA ALA A 379 -11.53 19.69 -21.90
C ALA A 379 -11.71 18.70 -23.07
N LEU A 380 -10.66 17.97 -23.46
CA LEU A 380 -10.78 16.89 -24.44
C LEU A 380 -11.64 15.73 -23.93
N ALA A 381 -11.53 15.38 -22.64
CA ALA A 381 -12.34 14.34 -22.02
C ALA A 381 -13.82 14.77 -21.88
N ASP A 382 -14.07 16.02 -21.47
CA ASP A 382 -15.42 16.57 -21.28
C ASP A 382 -16.15 16.80 -22.62
N GLY A 383 -15.41 17.24 -23.66
CA GLY A 383 -15.98 17.59 -24.96
C GLY A 383 -16.24 16.41 -25.89
N ALA A 384 -15.79 15.20 -25.56
CA ALA A 384 -15.88 14.04 -26.43
C ALA A 384 -16.91 13.02 -25.92
N THR A 385 -17.92 12.72 -26.75
CA THR A 385 -18.86 11.63 -26.50
C THR A 385 -19.05 10.76 -27.75
N PRO A 386 -18.97 9.42 -27.63
CA PRO A 386 -18.56 8.67 -26.44
C PRO A 386 -17.02 8.65 -26.27
N LEU A 387 -16.55 8.73 -25.02
CA LEU A 387 -15.21 8.29 -24.65
C LEU A 387 -15.07 6.78 -24.83
N PRO A 388 -13.85 6.24 -25.00
CA PRO A 388 -13.65 4.80 -24.99
C PRO A 388 -14.24 4.15 -23.73
N SER A 389 -14.67 2.88 -23.84
CA SER A 389 -15.32 2.17 -22.74
C SER A 389 -14.46 2.10 -21.48
N VAL A 390 -15.08 1.81 -20.34
CA VAL A 390 -14.37 1.56 -19.07
C VAL A 390 -13.32 0.47 -19.23
N SER A 391 -13.63 -0.59 -20.00
CA SER A 391 -12.70 -1.70 -20.27
C SER A 391 -11.47 -1.29 -21.09
N VAL A 392 -11.67 -0.44 -22.11
CA VAL A 392 -10.58 0.13 -22.91
C VAL A 392 -9.73 1.07 -22.07
N THR A 393 -10.36 1.91 -21.26
CA THR A 393 -9.66 2.82 -20.34
C THR A 393 -8.82 2.03 -19.34
N ALA A 394 -9.37 0.96 -18.77
CA ALA A 394 -8.64 0.08 -17.85
C ALA A 394 -7.44 -0.57 -18.54
N ALA A 395 -7.60 -0.97 -19.81
CA ALA A 395 -6.53 -1.53 -20.61
C ALA A 395 -5.43 -0.51 -20.91
N ALA A 396 -5.81 0.73 -21.24
CA ALA A 396 -4.86 1.82 -21.46
C ALA A 396 -4.05 2.12 -20.20
N VAL A 397 -4.66 2.15 -19.01
CA VAL A 397 -3.95 2.32 -17.73
C VAL A 397 -2.93 1.20 -17.52
N ARG A 398 -3.32 -0.05 -17.74
CA ARG A 398 -2.41 -1.20 -17.63
C ARG A 398 -1.21 -1.09 -18.58
N MET A 399 -1.46 -0.72 -19.83
CA MET A 399 -0.40 -0.57 -20.83
C MET A 399 0.53 0.60 -20.51
N ALA A 400 0.00 1.66 -19.91
CA ALA A 400 0.77 2.81 -19.45
C ALA A 400 1.62 2.54 -18.20
N THR A 401 1.25 1.55 -17.39
CA THR A 401 2.00 1.11 -16.20
C THR A 401 2.24 -0.39 -16.24
N PRO A 402 3.15 -0.89 -17.10
CA PRO A 402 3.37 -2.33 -17.27
C PRO A 402 3.84 -3.04 -15.99
N MET A 403 4.25 -2.30 -14.96
CA MET A 403 4.73 -2.81 -13.66
C MET A 403 3.79 -2.50 -12.47
N GLY A 404 2.60 -1.94 -12.69
CA GLY A 404 1.68 -1.64 -11.59
C GLY A 404 0.22 -1.91 -11.96
N GLY A 405 -0.55 -2.39 -10.98
CA GLY A 405 -1.93 -2.84 -11.15
C GLY A 405 -2.86 -1.79 -11.78
N ALA A 406 -3.87 -2.30 -12.49
CA ALA A 406 -4.91 -1.50 -13.11
C ALA A 406 -5.72 -0.77 -12.03
N TRP A 407 -5.87 0.54 -12.17
CA TRP A 407 -6.67 1.34 -11.24
C TRP A 407 -7.62 2.23 -12.04
N LEU A 408 -8.90 2.13 -11.71
CA LEU A 408 -9.96 3.03 -12.15
C LEU A 408 -10.95 3.15 -10.99
N PRO A 409 -11.30 4.37 -10.56
CA PRO A 409 -12.24 4.54 -9.47
C PRO A 409 -13.66 4.15 -9.93
N PRO A 410 -14.46 3.50 -9.07
CA PRO A 410 -15.87 3.30 -9.36
C PRO A 410 -16.59 4.65 -9.34
N THR A 411 -17.50 4.87 -10.28
CA THR A 411 -18.50 5.94 -10.21
C THR A 411 -19.87 5.32 -9.91
N GLU A 412 -20.57 5.84 -8.91
CA GLU A 412 -21.90 5.37 -8.56
C GLU A 412 -22.90 5.67 -9.68
N GLY A 413 -23.53 4.63 -10.24
CA GLY A 413 -24.70 4.78 -11.14
C GLY A 413 -24.43 4.97 -12.64
N GLU A 414 -23.20 4.76 -13.15
CA GLU A 414 -22.88 4.94 -14.58
C GLU A 414 -22.82 3.62 -15.39
N SER A 415 -23.04 3.73 -16.72
CA SER A 415 -22.98 2.61 -17.68
C SER A 415 -21.54 2.18 -17.99
N TYR A 416 -21.30 0.86 -18.13
CA TYR A 416 -20.00 0.31 -18.53
C TYR A 416 -19.63 0.56 -20.00
N GLU A 417 -20.55 1.10 -20.79
CA GLU A 417 -20.41 1.30 -22.23
C GLU A 417 -19.41 2.40 -22.59
N SER A 418 -19.24 3.41 -21.73
CA SER A 418 -18.31 4.53 -21.92
C SER A 418 -17.71 4.97 -20.59
N CYS A 419 -16.41 5.24 -20.56
CA CYS A 419 -15.75 5.90 -19.44
C CYS A 419 -16.29 7.34 -19.28
N SER A 420 -16.52 7.80 -18.06
CA SER A 420 -16.82 9.22 -17.83
C SER A 420 -15.55 10.08 -17.86
N ALA A 421 -15.70 11.38 -18.15
CA ALA A 421 -14.57 12.31 -18.11
C ALA A 421 -13.90 12.33 -16.72
N GLY A 422 -14.70 12.17 -15.65
CA GLY A 422 -14.19 12.03 -14.28
C GLY A 422 -13.32 10.78 -14.09
N GLN A 423 -13.74 9.62 -14.60
CA GLN A 423 -12.93 8.39 -14.58
C GLN A 423 -11.65 8.51 -15.41
N PHE A 424 -11.73 9.13 -16.58
CA PHE A 424 -10.58 9.42 -17.43
C PHE A 424 -9.55 10.29 -16.68
N MET A 425 -10.01 11.40 -16.10
CA MET A 425 -9.12 12.32 -15.40
C MET A 425 -8.59 11.71 -14.11
N ALA A 426 -9.37 10.89 -13.40
CA ALA A 426 -8.86 10.15 -12.26
C ALA A 426 -7.70 9.23 -12.68
N ALA A 427 -7.82 8.50 -13.79
CA ALA A 427 -6.71 7.68 -14.31
C ALA A 427 -5.46 8.52 -14.60
N VAL A 428 -5.61 9.73 -15.16
CA VAL A 428 -4.51 10.67 -15.36
C VAL A 428 -3.84 11.03 -14.01
N HIS A 429 -4.63 11.41 -13.01
CA HIS A 429 -4.11 11.74 -11.67
C HIS A 429 -3.32 10.57 -11.06
N HIS A 430 -3.87 9.36 -11.15
CA HIS A 430 -3.21 8.15 -10.66
C HIS A 430 -1.86 7.87 -11.34
N LEU A 431 -1.77 8.13 -12.64
CA LEU A 431 -0.53 7.96 -13.40
C LEU A 431 0.53 9.02 -13.04
N GLU A 432 0.12 10.20 -12.57
CA GLU A 432 1.02 11.27 -12.13
C GLU A 432 1.54 11.09 -10.70
N GLU A 433 0.79 10.41 -9.84
CA GLU A 433 1.22 10.08 -8.46
C GLU A 433 2.43 9.13 -8.43
N ARG A 434 2.64 8.35 -9.49
CA ARG A 434 3.79 7.43 -9.62
C ARG A 434 4.99 8.15 -10.24
N LEU A 435 5.82 8.77 -9.39
CA LEU A 435 7.07 9.48 -9.73
C LEU A 435 6.93 10.54 -10.85
N GLY A 436 5.72 11.08 -11.07
CA GLY A 436 5.47 12.00 -12.19
C GLY A 436 5.84 11.40 -13.56
N GLY A 437 5.84 10.07 -13.73
CA GLY A 437 6.15 9.44 -15.01
C GLY A 437 7.59 9.57 -15.52
N LEU A 438 8.53 10.13 -14.75
CA LEU A 438 9.90 10.35 -15.18
C LEU A 438 10.85 9.23 -14.71
N SER A 439 10.53 7.98 -15.06
CA SER A 439 11.44 6.86 -14.80
C SER A 439 12.58 6.85 -15.84
N VAL A 440 13.81 6.70 -15.36
CA VAL A 440 15.00 6.51 -16.21
C VAL A 440 15.25 5.01 -16.36
N GLN A 441 15.54 4.51 -17.56
CA GLN A 441 16.01 3.14 -17.73
C GLN A 441 17.43 2.96 -17.18
N HIS A 442 17.81 1.73 -16.86
CA HIS A 442 19.22 1.35 -16.67
C HIS A 442 19.98 1.69 -17.97
N GLY A 443 20.81 2.74 -17.93
CA GLY A 443 21.47 3.29 -19.14
C GLY A 443 21.20 4.76 -19.44
N GLY A 444 20.38 5.46 -18.64
CA GLY A 444 20.26 6.93 -18.69
C GLY A 444 19.30 7.49 -19.73
N THR A 445 18.56 6.65 -20.47
CA THR A 445 17.51 7.08 -21.40
C THR A 445 16.17 7.32 -20.67
N PRO A 446 15.50 8.47 -20.90
CA PRO A 446 14.19 8.74 -20.33
C PRO A 446 13.13 7.82 -20.96
N LEU A 447 12.26 7.24 -20.13
CA LEU A 447 11.09 6.51 -20.62
C LEU A 447 9.98 7.50 -21.01
N VAL A 448 9.22 7.15 -22.05
CA VAL A 448 7.97 7.87 -22.36
C VAL A 448 7.07 7.84 -21.13
N PRO A 449 6.62 9.00 -20.62
CA PRO A 449 5.85 9.05 -19.39
C PRO A 449 4.55 8.24 -19.46
N ALA A 450 4.15 7.68 -18.32
CA ALA A 450 2.98 6.82 -18.22
C ALA A 450 1.70 7.53 -18.71
N VAL A 451 1.51 8.80 -18.38
CA VAL A 451 0.35 9.59 -18.83
C VAL A 451 0.33 9.71 -20.36
N VAL A 452 1.48 9.95 -21.00
CA VAL A 452 1.55 10.08 -22.47
C VAL A 452 1.26 8.74 -23.15
N ARG A 453 1.78 7.62 -22.61
CA ARG A 453 1.43 6.28 -23.11
C ARG A 453 -0.06 5.99 -22.95
N PHE A 454 -0.64 6.37 -21.81
CA PHE A 454 -2.08 6.22 -21.56
C PHE A 454 -2.91 6.97 -22.59
N THR A 455 -2.60 8.25 -22.84
CA THR A 455 -3.34 9.05 -23.83
C THR A 455 -3.18 8.52 -25.25
N GLU A 456 -2.02 7.98 -25.62
CA GLU A 456 -1.82 7.31 -26.92
C GLU A 456 -2.68 6.05 -27.06
N HIS A 457 -2.77 5.23 -26.01
CA HIS A 457 -3.67 4.07 -26.00
C HIS A 457 -5.14 4.48 -26.08
N MET A 458 -5.51 5.56 -25.39
CA MET A 458 -6.86 6.12 -25.49
C MET A 458 -7.15 6.67 -26.88
N ALA A 459 -6.20 7.37 -27.51
CA ALA A 459 -6.32 7.89 -28.86
C ALA A 459 -6.52 6.77 -29.90
N ALA A 460 -5.82 5.65 -29.75
CA ALA A 460 -5.95 4.50 -30.64
C ALA A 460 -7.38 3.95 -30.67
N ALA A 461 -8.09 3.99 -29.55
CA ALA A 461 -9.47 3.51 -29.42
C ALA A 461 -10.54 4.62 -29.55
N ALA A 462 -10.14 5.88 -29.56
CA ALA A 462 -11.04 7.02 -29.63
C ALA A 462 -11.60 7.29 -31.04
N PRO A 463 -12.76 7.96 -31.17
CA PRO A 463 -13.25 8.52 -32.43
C PRO A 463 -12.25 9.51 -33.07
N PRO A 464 -12.32 9.79 -34.39
CA PRO A 464 -11.32 10.58 -35.10
C PRO A 464 -10.99 11.95 -34.49
N VAL A 465 -11.99 12.68 -33.99
CA VAL A 465 -11.81 14.01 -33.40
C VAL A 465 -11.04 13.93 -32.08
N LEU A 466 -11.48 13.07 -31.16
CA LEU A 466 -10.79 12.85 -29.87
C LEU A 466 -9.39 12.26 -30.08
N ARG A 467 -9.23 11.33 -31.04
CA ARG A 467 -7.92 10.77 -31.39
C ARG A 467 -6.93 11.84 -31.84
N ALA A 468 -7.36 12.74 -32.72
CA ALA A 468 -6.52 13.84 -33.18
C ALA A 468 -6.12 14.75 -32.01
N GLY A 469 -7.09 15.14 -31.17
CA GLY A 469 -6.83 15.98 -29.99
C GLY A 469 -5.89 15.34 -28.97
N LEU A 470 -6.06 14.05 -28.67
CA LEU A 470 -5.20 13.32 -27.73
C LEU A 470 -3.76 13.16 -28.24
N ARG A 471 -3.57 12.90 -29.55
CA ARG A 471 -2.24 12.81 -30.17
C ARG A 471 -1.54 14.16 -30.21
N GLU A 472 -2.25 15.20 -30.64
CA GLU A 472 -1.71 16.56 -30.65
C GLU A 472 -1.33 17.02 -29.24
N TRP A 473 -2.15 16.67 -28.24
CA TRP A 473 -1.82 16.89 -26.84
C TRP A 473 -0.58 16.10 -26.40
N GLY A 474 -0.51 14.80 -26.74
CA GLY A 474 0.60 13.93 -26.41
C GLY A 474 1.92 14.39 -27.01
N ASP A 475 1.91 14.80 -28.29
CA ASP A 475 3.07 15.33 -29.01
C ASP A 475 3.60 16.60 -28.34
N ARG A 476 2.72 17.54 -27.95
CA ARG A 476 3.13 18.76 -27.22
C ARG A 476 3.76 18.46 -25.87
N VAL A 477 3.16 17.55 -25.10
CA VAL A 477 3.68 17.15 -23.79
C VAL A 477 5.04 16.45 -23.94
N ALA A 478 5.17 15.54 -24.91
CA ALA A 478 6.43 14.87 -25.22
C ALA A 478 7.51 15.87 -25.65
N GLU A 479 7.19 16.79 -26.55
CA GLU A 479 8.11 17.82 -27.01
C GLU A 479 8.66 18.68 -25.85
N ARG A 480 7.81 19.06 -24.89
CA ARG A 480 8.23 19.79 -23.69
C ARG A 480 9.14 18.96 -22.79
N LEU A 481 8.86 17.66 -22.65
CA LEU A 481 9.57 16.79 -21.70
C LEU A 481 10.91 16.27 -22.22
N GLY A 482 11.16 16.39 -23.53
CA GLY A 482 12.33 15.88 -24.24
C GLY A 482 12.21 14.40 -24.55
#